data_AF-A0A7C9RYC4-F1
#
_entry.id   AF-A0A7C9RYC4-F1
#
_cell.length_a   1.000
_cell.length_b   1.000
_cell.length_c   1.000
_cell.angle_alpha   90.00
_cell.angle_beta   90.00
_cell.angle_gamma   90.00
#
_symmetry.space_group_name_H-M   'P 1'
#
loop_
_entity.id
_entity.type
_entity.pdbx_description
1 polymer ?
#
loop_
_entity_poly.entity_id
_entity_poly.type
_entity_poly.pdbx_seq_one_letter_code
_entity_poly.pdbx_strand_id
1 'polypeptide(L)'
;MIENSAAGLVMVPGEVTVTVTGEEHHQDVLARYAVPDGVTRQVAVHLTWCMIAAGKYRGQRGVEVRLDGQRVGELTFLMSQRYAPVLMHVESGGGSTGSAALIERGKNGLLQIVLRMPREIPRGAVVPVASSRSWVPPVAIGAASLFAFFIAIVVVAAAMSGPTDVNKASSGLSTTAAPTTTTSSVPTSTTTSTTSSTTTTTTTTTTTTTTTPPAVAQPKPQPQPQPQPNPQPQPQPQPVPAPAPQPACDSNYSGCVPIASDVDCAGGSGNGPAYVSGPIRVIGSDVYGLDSDKDGIACE
;
A
#
# COMPACT_ATOMS: atom_id res chain seq x y z
N MET A 1 -16.99 2.96 7.48
CA MET A 1 -16.99 4.15 6.60
C MET A 1 -15.56 4.67 6.61
N ILE A 2 -15.00 5.06 5.46
CA ILE A 2 -13.64 5.61 5.40
C ILE A 2 -13.65 7.00 6.05
N GLU A 3 -12.81 7.22 7.06
CA GLU A 3 -12.84 8.42 7.90
C GLU A 3 -11.93 9.57 7.42
N ASN A 4 -11.15 9.35 6.35
CA ASN A 4 -10.32 10.39 5.70
C ASN A 4 -10.65 10.51 4.20
N SER A 5 -10.03 11.50 3.54
CA SER A 5 -10.29 11.76 2.13
C SER A 5 -9.63 10.69 1.24
N ALA A 6 -10.45 10.01 0.44
CA ALA A 6 -10.00 9.13 -0.65
C ALA A 6 -9.95 9.84 -2.02
N ALA A 7 -10.09 11.16 -2.03
CA ALA A 7 -10.16 11.95 -3.26
C ALA A 7 -8.86 11.80 -4.09
N GLY A 8 -9.01 11.54 -5.38
CA GLY A 8 -7.88 11.33 -6.30
C GLY A 8 -7.27 9.92 -6.26
N LEU A 9 -7.75 9.04 -5.37
CA LEU A 9 -7.30 7.66 -5.31
C LEU A 9 -8.26 6.72 -6.04
N VAL A 10 -7.71 5.82 -6.85
CA VAL A 10 -8.41 4.65 -7.38
C VAL A 10 -8.33 3.55 -6.33
N MET A 11 -9.42 3.36 -5.59
CA MET A 11 -9.48 2.42 -4.48
C MET A 11 -9.51 0.97 -4.98
N VAL A 12 -8.47 0.20 -4.64
CA VAL A 12 -8.40 -1.24 -4.93
C VAL A 12 -9.37 -2.01 -4.02
N PRO A 13 -9.96 -3.13 -4.49
CA PRO A 13 -10.85 -3.93 -3.68
C PRO A 13 -10.08 -4.54 -2.50
N GLY A 14 -10.65 -4.41 -1.31
CA GLY A 14 -10.05 -4.90 -0.08
C GLY A 14 -10.65 -6.22 0.35
N GLU A 15 -9.95 -7.33 0.15
CA GLU A 15 -10.41 -8.69 0.47
C GLU A 15 -9.54 -9.36 1.53
N VAL A 16 -8.22 -9.21 1.40
CA VAL A 16 -7.23 -9.78 2.32
C VAL A 16 -6.50 -8.69 3.08
N THR A 17 -6.08 -9.01 4.31
CA THR A 17 -5.27 -8.11 5.11
C THR A 17 -3.79 -8.26 4.78
N VAL A 18 -3.07 -7.13 4.73
CA VAL A 18 -1.63 -7.08 4.49
C VAL A 18 -0.99 -6.14 5.49
N THR A 19 -0.03 -6.67 6.26
CA THR A 19 0.72 -5.91 7.26
C THR A 19 1.65 -4.90 6.61
N VAL A 20 1.70 -3.70 7.19
CA VAL A 20 2.67 -2.66 6.85
C VAL A 20 3.87 -2.77 7.80
N THR A 21 5.07 -2.58 7.27
CA THR A 21 6.32 -2.63 8.05
C THR A 21 6.90 -1.23 8.25
N GLY A 22 7.62 -1.02 9.35
CA GLY A 22 8.23 0.27 9.68
C GLY A 22 7.26 1.31 10.25
N GLU A 23 6.03 0.90 10.58
CA GLU A 23 4.99 1.73 11.20
C GLU A 23 5.39 2.30 12.57
N GLU A 24 6.29 1.62 13.28
CA GLU A 24 6.89 2.06 14.56
C GLU A 24 7.68 3.37 14.43
N HIS A 25 8.17 3.69 13.22
CA HIS A 25 8.89 4.93 12.92
C HIS A 25 7.97 6.09 12.55
N HIS A 26 6.66 5.85 12.47
CA HIS A 26 5.65 6.79 11.96
C HIS A 26 4.46 6.97 12.92
N GLN A 27 4.69 6.77 14.22
CA GLN A 27 3.65 6.88 15.25
C GLN A 27 3.10 8.31 15.39
N ASP A 28 3.88 9.33 15.05
CA ASP A 28 3.45 10.74 15.02
C ASP A 28 2.34 10.99 13.98
N VAL A 29 2.42 10.32 12.83
CA VAL A 29 1.38 10.37 11.79
C VAL A 29 0.17 9.54 12.21
N LEU A 30 0.40 8.30 12.68
CA LEU A 30 -0.67 7.39 13.08
C LEU A 30 -1.47 7.89 14.29
N ALA A 31 -0.83 8.62 15.22
CA ALA A 31 -1.48 9.15 16.43
C ALA A 31 -2.66 10.08 16.13
N ARG A 32 -2.70 10.73 14.96
CA ARG A 32 -3.84 11.54 14.51
C ARG A 32 -5.11 10.71 14.31
N TYR A 33 -4.94 9.42 14.10
CA TYR A 33 -6.01 8.45 13.89
C TYR A 33 -6.12 7.46 15.05
N ALA A 34 -5.53 7.77 16.21
CA ALA A 34 -5.56 6.90 17.37
C ALA A 34 -6.99 6.45 17.74
N VAL A 35 -7.09 5.19 18.10
CA VAL A 35 -8.32 4.52 18.53
C VAL A 35 -8.10 3.87 19.90
N PRO A 36 -9.17 3.70 20.71
CA PRO A 36 -9.11 2.90 21.92
C PRO A 36 -8.74 1.44 21.64
N ASP A 37 -8.30 0.72 22.67
CA ASP A 37 -7.98 -0.70 22.57
C ASP A 37 -9.19 -1.52 22.10
N GLY A 38 -8.96 -2.43 21.15
CA GLY A 38 -9.99 -3.30 20.58
C GLY A 38 -10.92 -2.62 19.57
N VAL A 39 -10.70 -1.34 19.25
CA VAL A 39 -11.42 -0.62 18.20
C VAL A 39 -10.51 -0.48 16.97
N THR A 40 -11.11 -0.60 15.79
CA THR A 40 -10.42 -0.32 14.52
C THR A 40 -11.02 0.91 13.85
N ARG A 41 -10.18 1.72 13.21
CA ARG A 41 -10.58 2.86 12.38
C ARG A 41 -10.25 2.59 10.93
N GLN A 42 -11.21 2.81 10.05
CA GLN A 42 -11.03 2.58 8.62
C GLN A 42 -10.59 3.86 7.92
N VAL A 43 -9.48 3.81 7.20
CA VAL A 43 -8.89 4.93 6.43
C VAL A 43 -8.61 4.51 4.99
N ALA A 44 -8.39 5.48 4.11
CA ALA A 44 -7.83 5.33 2.79
C ALA A 44 -6.36 5.73 2.83
N VAL A 45 -5.50 4.95 2.20
CA VAL A 45 -4.08 5.24 2.04
C VAL A 45 -3.71 5.26 0.57
N HIS A 46 -2.70 6.04 0.24
CA HIS A 46 -2.05 6.05 -1.05
C HIS A 46 -0.88 5.07 -1.05
N LEU A 47 -0.82 4.20 -2.05
CA LEU A 47 0.29 3.29 -2.30
C LEU A 47 1.13 3.86 -3.43
N THR A 48 2.42 4.06 -3.18
CA THR A 48 3.36 4.60 -4.18
C THR A 48 4.66 3.81 -4.17
N TRP A 49 5.42 3.89 -5.27
CA TRP A 49 6.73 3.25 -5.37
C TRP A 49 7.75 3.93 -4.46
N CYS A 50 8.60 3.11 -3.84
CA CYS A 50 9.79 3.55 -3.14
C CYS A 50 10.99 2.67 -3.54
N MET A 51 12.18 3.08 -3.10
CA MET A 51 13.36 2.22 -3.10
C MET A 51 13.54 1.68 -1.68
N ILE A 52 13.66 0.37 -1.54
CA ILE A 52 13.84 -0.28 -0.24
C ILE A 52 15.17 0.22 0.35
N ALA A 53 15.10 0.82 1.54
CA ALA A 53 16.23 1.52 2.12
C ALA A 53 17.22 0.59 2.82
N ALA A 54 16.79 -0.59 3.29
CA ALA A 54 17.61 -1.45 4.14
C ALA A 54 17.30 -2.96 3.94
N GLY A 55 18.16 -3.81 4.50
CA GLY A 55 18.03 -5.27 4.45
C GLY A 55 18.49 -5.91 3.14
N LYS A 56 18.17 -7.20 2.97
CA LYS A 56 18.59 -8.04 1.83
C LYS A 56 18.19 -7.48 0.46
N TYR A 57 17.09 -6.72 0.42
CA TYR A 57 16.51 -6.17 -0.82
C TYR A 57 16.76 -4.66 -0.98
N ARG A 58 17.76 -4.11 -0.28
CA ARG A 58 18.11 -2.69 -0.41
C ARG A 58 18.36 -2.32 -1.88
N GLY A 59 17.80 -1.20 -2.32
CA GLY A 59 17.90 -0.73 -3.70
C GLY A 59 16.97 -1.43 -4.68
N GLN A 60 16.13 -2.36 -4.23
CA GLN A 60 15.03 -2.89 -5.03
C GLN A 60 13.80 -1.99 -4.91
N ARG A 61 12.90 -2.09 -5.89
CA ARG A 61 11.63 -1.37 -5.88
C ARG A 61 10.69 -1.97 -4.83
N GLY A 62 10.18 -1.12 -3.93
CA GLY A 62 9.18 -1.45 -2.92
C GLY A 62 7.91 -0.62 -3.11
N VAL A 63 6.91 -0.89 -2.28
CA VAL A 63 5.69 -0.09 -2.18
C VAL A 63 5.64 0.54 -0.80
N GLU A 64 5.67 1.87 -0.73
CA GLU A 64 5.43 2.59 0.51
C GLU A 64 3.95 2.94 0.67
N VAL A 65 3.54 3.07 1.93
CA VAL A 65 2.18 3.41 2.32
C VAL A 65 2.16 4.83 2.83
N ARG A 66 1.26 5.64 2.29
CA ARG A 66 1.07 7.04 2.68
C ARG A 66 -0.33 7.28 3.19
N LEU A 67 -0.45 7.83 4.39
CA LEU A 67 -1.69 8.29 4.99
C LEU A 67 -1.71 9.81 4.92
N ASP A 68 -2.71 10.38 4.24
CA ASP A 68 -2.83 11.83 4.00
C ASP A 68 -1.52 12.46 3.45
N GLY A 69 -0.85 11.73 2.55
CA GLY A 69 0.40 12.14 1.90
C GLY A 69 1.67 11.91 2.73
N GLN A 70 1.56 11.58 4.01
CA GLN A 70 2.67 11.28 4.92
C GLN A 70 2.99 9.79 4.91
N ARG A 71 4.28 9.41 4.86
CA ARG A 71 4.70 8.00 4.90
C ARG A 71 4.38 7.39 6.26
N VAL A 72 3.75 6.22 6.27
CA VAL A 72 3.39 5.45 7.48
C VAL A 72 3.99 4.05 7.50
N GLY A 73 4.84 3.74 6.52
CA GLY A 73 5.57 2.49 6.43
C GLY A 73 5.67 2.00 4.99
N GLU A 74 6.01 0.73 4.84
CA GLU A 74 6.13 0.08 3.54
C GLU A 74 5.73 -1.39 3.58
N LEU A 75 5.38 -1.93 2.43
CA LEU A 75 5.15 -3.36 2.28
C LEU A 75 6.49 -4.10 2.27
N THR A 76 6.48 -5.35 2.76
CA THR A 76 7.63 -6.24 2.57
C THR A 76 7.95 -6.40 1.08
N PHE A 77 9.19 -6.77 0.75
CA PHE A 77 9.61 -6.94 -0.64
C PHE A 77 8.70 -7.90 -1.43
N LEU A 78 8.37 -9.06 -0.86
CA LEU A 78 7.51 -10.04 -1.53
C LEU A 78 6.08 -9.51 -1.73
N MET A 79 5.55 -8.76 -0.77
CA MET A 79 4.23 -8.13 -0.93
C MET A 79 4.27 -7.01 -1.97
N SER A 80 5.35 -6.22 -1.99
CA SER A 80 5.57 -5.20 -3.01
C SER A 80 5.60 -5.81 -4.42
N GLN A 81 6.29 -6.93 -4.61
CA GLN A 81 6.30 -7.65 -5.89
C GLN A 81 4.91 -8.21 -6.25
N ARG A 82 4.21 -8.79 -5.28
CA ARG A 82 2.86 -9.35 -5.49
C ARG A 82 1.87 -8.30 -5.96
N TYR A 83 1.87 -7.11 -5.34
CA TYR A 83 0.91 -6.05 -5.66
C TYR A 83 1.39 -5.08 -6.72
N ALA A 84 2.63 -5.21 -7.20
CA ALA A 84 3.18 -4.35 -8.23
C ALA A 84 2.29 -4.24 -9.49
N PRO A 85 1.71 -5.33 -10.04
CA PRO A 85 0.83 -5.23 -11.20
C PRO A 85 -0.42 -4.38 -10.95
N VAL A 86 -0.93 -4.33 -9.71
CA VAL A 86 -2.09 -3.51 -9.35
C VAL A 86 -1.74 -2.03 -9.44
N LEU A 87 -0.60 -1.63 -8.87
CA LEU A 87 -0.13 -0.25 -8.94
C LEU A 87 0.13 0.18 -10.38
N MET A 88 0.84 -0.65 -11.15
CA MET A 88 1.13 -0.36 -12.56
C MET A 88 -0.15 -0.23 -13.39
N HIS A 89 -1.17 -1.06 -13.14
CA HIS A 89 -2.44 -0.97 -13.86
C HIS A 89 -3.16 0.35 -13.59
N VAL A 90 -3.28 0.75 -12.32
CA VAL A 90 -3.91 2.03 -11.95
C VAL A 90 -3.14 3.22 -12.51
N GLU A 91 -1.81 3.21 -12.39
CA GLU A 91 -0.93 4.27 -12.91
C GLU A 91 -0.99 4.38 -14.43
N SER A 92 -1.12 3.25 -15.14
CA SER A 92 -1.30 3.26 -16.61
C SER A 92 -2.60 3.94 -17.04
N GLY A 93 -3.62 3.94 -16.18
CA GLY A 93 -4.86 4.69 -16.36
C GLY A 93 -4.76 6.16 -15.92
N GLY A 94 -3.59 6.62 -15.47
CA GLY A 94 -3.38 7.98 -14.95
C GLY A 94 -3.89 8.21 -13.53
N GLY A 95 -4.24 7.14 -12.80
CA GLY A 95 -4.72 7.21 -11.42
C GLY A 95 -3.61 7.03 -10.38
N SER A 96 -3.92 7.40 -9.13
CA SER A 96 -3.11 7.07 -7.96
C SER A 96 -3.70 5.88 -7.21
N THR A 97 -2.88 4.92 -6.80
CA THR A 97 -3.40 3.66 -6.22
C THR A 97 -3.81 3.86 -4.77
N GLY A 98 -5.10 3.73 -4.48
CA GLY A 98 -5.63 3.77 -3.12
C GLY A 98 -5.89 2.39 -2.57
N SER A 99 -5.72 2.20 -1.26
CA SER A 99 -6.18 1.01 -0.55
C SER A 99 -6.90 1.42 0.73
N ALA A 100 -7.95 0.70 1.10
CA ALA A 100 -8.54 0.85 2.43
C ALA A 100 -7.61 0.21 3.45
N ALA A 101 -7.39 0.85 4.58
CA ALA A 101 -6.59 0.32 5.68
C ALA A 101 -7.37 0.40 6.99
N LEU A 102 -6.97 -0.45 7.94
CA LEU A 102 -7.47 -0.47 9.31
C LEU A 102 -6.34 -0.01 10.22
N ILE A 103 -6.61 1.00 11.03
CA ILE A 103 -5.73 1.44 12.10
C ILE A 103 -6.27 0.87 13.39
N GLU A 104 -5.40 0.18 14.14
CA GLU A 104 -5.74 -0.44 15.41
C GLU A 104 -4.56 -0.32 16.38
N ARG A 105 -4.82 -0.54 17.66
CA ARG A 105 -3.76 -0.58 18.66
C ARG A 105 -3.25 -2.01 18.81
N GLY A 106 -1.96 -2.20 18.51
CA GLY A 106 -1.27 -3.47 18.67
C GLY A 106 -1.06 -3.85 20.14
N LYS A 107 -0.72 -5.11 20.39
CA LYS A 107 -0.49 -5.64 21.75
C LYS A 107 0.67 -4.99 22.49
N ASN A 108 1.59 -4.38 21.74
CA ASN A 108 2.72 -3.59 22.26
C ASN A 108 2.33 -2.15 22.62
N GLY A 109 1.05 -1.77 22.48
CA GLY A 109 0.54 -0.43 22.74
C GLY A 109 0.79 0.58 21.62
N LEU A 110 1.51 0.19 20.56
CA LEU A 110 1.74 1.01 19.39
C LEU A 110 0.56 0.93 18.42
N LEU A 111 0.35 1.98 17.65
CA LEU A 111 -0.62 1.96 16.56
C LEU A 111 -0.05 1.17 15.39
N GLN A 112 -0.88 0.30 14.83
CA GLN A 112 -0.59 -0.51 13.67
C GLN A 112 -1.55 -0.14 12.53
N ILE A 113 -1.08 -0.27 11.30
CA ILE A 113 -1.88 -0.08 10.10
C ILE A 113 -1.82 -1.33 9.23
N VAL A 114 -3.00 -1.85 8.91
CA VAL A 114 -3.17 -3.07 8.11
C VAL A 114 -3.96 -2.72 6.85
N LEU A 115 -3.36 -2.96 5.68
CA LEU A 115 -4.02 -2.71 4.40
C LEU A 115 -5.05 -3.78 4.09
N ARG A 116 -6.10 -3.39 3.37
CA ARG A 116 -7.03 -4.31 2.69
C ARG A 116 -6.71 -4.30 1.20
N MET A 117 -6.20 -5.42 0.72
CA MET A 117 -5.69 -5.60 -0.63
C MET A 117 -6.51 -6.65 -1.40
N PRO A 118 -6.45 -6.65 -2.74
CA PRO A 118 -7.13 -7.65 -3.54
C PRO A 118 -6.52 -9.04 -3.32
N ARG A 119 -7.36 -10.07 -3.20
CA ARG A 119 -6.86 -11.46 -3.09
C ARG A 119 -6.21 -11.90 -4.39
N GLU A 120 -6.88 -11.61 -5.49
CA GLU A 120 -6.49 -11.94 -6.86
C GLU A 120 -5.83 -10.73 -7.52
N ILE A 121 -4.63 -10.93 -8.03
CA ILE A 121 -3.92 -9.90 -8.79
C ILE A 121 -4.25 -10.13 -10.25
N PRO A 122 -4.81 -9.14 -10.98
CA PRO A 122 -5.08 -9.29 -12.39
C PRO A 122 -3.78 -9.63 -13.12
N ARG A 123 -3.65 -10.89 -13.54
CA ARG A 123 -2.56 -11.36 -14.39
C ARG A 123 -2.86 -10.87 -15.80
N GLY A 124 -2.06 -9.94 -16.32
CA GLY A 124 -2.11 -9.63 -17.76
C GLY A 124 -2.33 -8.18 -18.18
N ALA A 125 -2.15 -7.18 -17.32
CA ALA A 125 -1.94 -5.81 -17.83
C ALA A 125 -0.49 -5.68 -18.35
N VAL A 126 -0.15 -6.41 -19.40
CA VAL A 126 0.92 -5.95 -20.32
C VAL A 126 0.31 -4.72 -20.98
N VAL A 127 0.50 -3.56 -20.38
CA VAL A 127 0.17 -2.30 -21.05
C VAL A 127 1.21 -2.16 -22.15
N PRO A 128 0.87 -2.26 -23.45
CA PRO A 128 1.79 -1.79 -24.46
C PRO A 128 1.98 -0.30 -24.16
N VAL A 129 3.20 0.08 -23.80
CA VAL A 129 3.59 1.49 -23.82
C VAL A 129 3.53 1.89 -25.29
N ALA A 130 2.37 2.37 -25.73
CA ALA A 130 2.27 3.16 -26.94
C ALA A 130 3.09 4.42 -26.66
N SER A 131 4.38 4.33 -26.96
CA SER A 131 5.26 5.48 -27.01
C SER A 131 4.71 6.36 -28.13
N SER A 132 3.86 7.32 -27.80
CA SER A 132 3.67 8.50 -28.64
C SER A 132 4.96 9.30 -28.56
N ARG A 133 6.00 8.78 -29.22
CA ARG A 133 7.12 9.59 -29.66
C ARG A 133 6.47 10.59 -30.61
N SER A 134 6.21 11.81 -30.13
CA SER A 134 5.91 12.94 -30.98
C SER A 134 7.16 13.13 -31.84
N TRP A 135 7.18 12.43 -32.96
CA TRP A 135 8.16 12.62 -34.01
C TRP A 135 7.82 13.98 -34.60
N VAL A 136 8.42 15.02 -34.03
CA VAL A 136 8.50 16.31 -34.69
C VAL A 136 9.31 16.04 -35.95
N PRO A 137 8.75 16.16 -37.17
CA PRO A 137 9.58 16.06 -38.36
C PRO A 137 10.62 17.17 -38.29
N PRO A 138 11.89 16.93 -38.69
CA PRO A 138 12.84 18.01 -38.81
C PRO A 138 12.27 19.00 -39.81
N VAL A 139 11.97 20.22 -39.35
CA VAL A 139 11.71 21.34 -40.24
C VAL A 139 13.00 21.49 -41.05
N ALA A 140 12.92 21.10 -42.33
CA ALA A 140 13.94 21.41 -43.30
C ALA A 140 14.05 22.93 -43.36
N ILE A 141 15.06 23.49 -42.69
CA ILE A 141 15.50 24.86 -42.93
C ILE A 141 16.08 24.84 -44.34
N GLY A 142 15.22 25.09 -45.32
CA GLY A 142 15.64 25.35 -46.69
C GLY A 142 16.65 26.47 -46.67
N ALA A 143 17.86 26.17 -47.12
CA ALA A 143 18.92 27.13 -47.37
C ALA A 143 18.47 28.09 -48.50
N ALA A 144 17.74 29.15 -48.15
CA ALA A 144 17.42 30.25 -49.03
C ALA A 144 17.01 31.49 -48.23
N SER A 145 17.96 32.12 -47.53
CA SER A 145 17.92 33.55 -47.17
C SER A 145 19.24 33.95 -46.49
N LEU A 146 20.31 34.03 -47.28
CA LEU A 146 21.61 34.58 -46.87
C LEU A 146 22.01 35.83 -47.69
N PHE A 147 21.04 36.55 -48.24
CA PHE A 147 21.30 37.77 -49.00
C PHE A 147 20.17 38.78 -48.82
N ALA A 148 20.22 39.56 -47.74
CA ALA A 148 19.66 40.92 -47.65
C ALA A 148 19.75 41.48 -46.21
N PHE A 149 20.92 41.51 -45.58
CA PHE A 149 21.13 42.38 -44.41
C PHE A 149 22.62 42.70 -44.18
N PHE A 150 23.31 43.18 -45.23
CA PHE A 150 24.71 43.64 -45.12
C PHE A 150 25.01 44.87 -45.98
N ILE A 151 24.04 45.77 -46.18
CA ILE A 151 24.32 47.12 -46.67
C ILE A 151 23.46 48.12 -45.88
N ALA A 152 23.91 48.41 -44.67
CA ALA A 152 23.79 49.71 -44.03
C ALA A 152 24.74 49.70 -42.83
N ILE A 153 25.48 50.80 -42.64
CA ILE A 153 26.46 51.04 -41.57
C ILE A 153 27.89 50.60 -41.92
N VAL A 154 28.48 51.33 -42.88
CA VAL A 154 29.86 51.81 -42.73
C VAL A 154 29.87 53.30 -43.10
N VAL A 155 30.67 54.07 -42.35
CA VAL A 155 31.09 55.48 -42.52
C VAL A 155 30.29 56.51 -41.70
N VAL A 156 30.82 56.84 -40.50
CA VAL A 156 31.40 58.15 -40.05
C VAL A 156 31.90 57.88 -38.61
N ALA A 157 33.18 57.61 -38.33
CA ALA A 157 34.34 58.52 -38.22
C ALA A 157 34.33 59.48 -36.98
N ALA A 158 35.38 59.30 -36.16
CA ALA A 158 36.13 60.31 -35.40
C ALA A 158 35.72 60.73 -33.96
N ALA A 159 36.58 60.31 -33.00
CA ALA A 159 37.39 61.15 -32.10
C ALA A 159 36.90 61.56 -30.68
N MET A 160 37.81 61.32 -29.71
CA MET A 160 38.16 62.11 -28.50
C MET A 160 37.62 61.69 -27.11
N SER A 161 38.57 61.19 -26.29
CA SER A 161 38.94 61.59 -24.92
C SER A 161 37.90 61.89 -23.83
N GLY A 162 38.06 61.23 -22.67
CA GLY A 162 37.77 61.80 -21.34
C GLY A 162 36.87 60.96 -20.42
N PRO A 163 37.25 60.73 -19.14
CA PRO A 163 36.43 60.02 -18.15
C PRO A 163 35.67 60.99 -17.24
N THR A 164 34.42 60.67 -16.88
CA THR A 164 33.73 61.28 -15.73
C THR A 164 32.69 60.32 -15.16
N ASP A 165 32.82 60.05 -13.86
CA ASP A 165 31.78 59.55 -12.97
C ASP A 165 30.51 60.41 -13.04
N VAL A 166 29.33 59.79 -12.97
CA VAL A 166 28.20 60.26 -12.16
C VAL A 166 27.10 59.19 -12.05
N ASN A 167 26.67 59.00 -10.81
CA ASN A 167 25.44 58.34 -10.40
C ASN A 167 24.21 58.80 -11.21
N LYS A 168 23.22 57.90 -11.35
CA LYS A 168 21.86 58.05 -10.75
C LYS A 168 20.79 57.30 -11.56
N ALA A 169 20.17 56.37 -10.85
CA ALA A 169 18.77 56.00 -10.82
C ALA A 169 17.85 56.27 -12.04
N SER A 170 17.07 55.21 -12.30
CA SER A 170 15.62 55.20 -12.46
C SER A 170 14.99 55.45 -13.84
N SER A 171 13.86 54.75 -14.00
CA SER A 171 12.83 54.80 -15.04
C SER A 171 13.08 53.83 -16.19
N GLY A 172 12.24 52.83 -16.46
CA GLY A 172 10.82 52.67 -16.14
C GLY A 172 10.01 52.82 -17.41
N LEU A 173 9.50 51.71 -17.94
CA LEU A 173 8.32 51.59 -18.81
C LEU A 173 8.04 50.07 -18.95
N SER A 174 7.08 49.45 -18.29
CA SER A 174 5.61 49.60 -18.28
C SER A 174 4.92 49.26 -19.60
N THR A 175 4.38 48.04 -19.64
CA THR A 175 3.22 47.60 -20.45
C THR A 175 2.51 46.55 -19.58
N THR A 176 1.46 46.84 -18.80
CA THR A 176 0.04 47.16 -19.10
C THR A 176 -0.71 46.09 -19.91
N ALA A 177 -1.46 45.24 -19.19
CA ALA A 177 -2.83 44.73 -19.47
C ALA A 177 -3.13 43.59 -18.46
N ALA A 178 -3.85 43.81 -17.35
CA ALA A 178 -5.32 43.92 -17.15
C ALA A 178 -5.91 42.62 -16.53
N PRO A 179 -6.53 42.66 -15.32
CA PRO A 179 -7.19 41.51 -14.72
C PRO A 179 -8.69 41.46 -15.06
N THR A 180 -9.19 40.29 -15.46
CA THR A 180 -10.63 40.07 -15.70
C THR A 180 -11.31 39.58 -14.42
N THR A 181 -12.25 40.39 -13.95
CA THR A 181 -13.17 40.11 -12.84
C THR A 181 -14.38 39.35 -13.38
N THR A 182 -14.81 38.29 -12.71
CA THR A 182 -16.15 37.71 -12.90
C THR A 182 -16.78 37.39 -11.55
N THR A 183 -17.91 38.06 -11.30
CA THR A 183 -18.81 37.93 -10.15
C THR A 183 -19.99 37.00 -10.50
N SER A 184 -20.70 36.52 -9.47
CA SER A 184 -22.05 35.92 -9.48
C SER A 184 -22.06 34.38 -9.45
N SER A 185 -22.85 33.65 -8.65
CA SER A 185 -23.93 33.97 -7.69
C SER A 185 -24.18 32.73 -6.81
N VAL A 186 -24.63 32.96 -5.59
CA VAL A 186 -25.04 31.98 -4.56
C VAL A 186 -26.37 31.31 -4.93
N PRO A 187 -26.54 30.00 -4.68
CA PRO A 187 -27.83 29.47 -4.26
C PRO A 187 -27.80 28.96 -2.81
N THR A 188 -28.73 29.51 -2.03
CA THR A 188 -29.17 29.05 -0.71
C THR A 188 -29.91 27.71 -0.86
N SER A 189 -29.51 26.70 -0.08
CA SER A 189 -30.26 25.45 0.07
C SER A 189 -30.41 25.08 1.54
N THR A 190 -31.65 24.70 1.83
CA THR A 190 -32.33 24.64 3.13
C THR A 190 -32.00 23.39 3.95
N THR A 191 -32.05 23.59 5.27
CA THR A 191 -32.00 22.66 6.40
C THR A 191 -32.93 21.44 6.28
N THR A 192 -32.41 20.24 6.61
CA THR A 192 -33.21 19.17 7.25
C THR A 192 -32.32 18.38 8.21
N SER A 193 -32.53 18.57 9.51
CA SER A 193 -31.91 17.80 10.59
C SER A 193 -32.78 16.57 10.88
N THR A 194 -32.22 15.37 10.67
CA THR A 194 -32.91 14.11 11.00
C THR A 194 -32.45 13.63 12.37
N THR A 195 -33.33 13.82 13.36
CA THR A 195 -33.18 13.37 14.75
C THR A 195 -33.45 11.86 14.82
N SER A 196 -32.44 11.05 15.17
CA SER A 196 -32.64 9.64 15.50
C SER A 196 -32.81 9.48 17.02
N SER A 197 -34.00 9.02 17.41
CA SER A 197 -34.44 8.78 18.77
C SER A 197 -33.72 7.59 19.43
N THR A 198 -33.21 7.81 20.64
CA THR A 198 -32.64 6.81 21.56
C THR A 198 -33.75 6.05 22.28
N THR A 199 -33.83 4.73 22.08
CA THR A 199 -34.75 3.86 22.84
C THR A 199 -34.12 3.50 24.19
N THR A 200 -34.68 4.04 25.27
CA THR A 200 -34.29 3.73 26.65
C THR A 200 -35.24 2.67 27.21
N THR A 201 -34.74 1.45 27.43
CA THR A 201 -35.51 0.36 28.04
C THR A 201 -35.55 0.56 29.55
N THR A 202 -36.74 0.85 30.09
CA THR A 202 -36.98 1.02 31.53
C THR A 202 -37.42 -0.32 32.12
N THR A 203 -36.64 -0.86 33.06
CA THR A 203 -36.96 -2.11 33.78
C THR A 203 -37.77 -1.78 35.04
N THR A 204 -39.07 -2.08 35.02
CA THR A 204 -39.99 -1.88 36.15
C THR A 204 -39.74 -2.95 37.23
N THR A 205 -39.40 -2.52 38.44
CA THR A 205 -39.26 -3.40 39.61
C THR A 205 -40.61 -3.53 40.31
N THR A 206 -41.18 -4.73 40.30
CA THR A 206 -42.43 -5.04 41.02
C THR A 206 -42.10 -5.52 42.43
N THR A 207 -42.42 -4.70 43.43
CA THR A 207 -42.24 -5.02 44.85
C THR A 207 -43.49 -5.76 45.35
N THR A 208 -43.37 -7.08 45.58
CA THR A 208 -44.41 -7.88 46.21
C THR A 208 -44.17 -7.92 47.73
N THR A 209 -44.98 -7.20 48.49
CA THR A 209 -45.06 -7.31 49.95
C THR A 209 -45.91 -8.51 50.34
N THR A 210 -45.27 -9.58 50.83
CA THR A 210 -45.95 -10.71 51.46
C THR A 210 -45.74 -10.65 52.97
N THR A 211 -46.83 -10.44 53.69
CA THR A 211 -46.93 -10.51 55.15
C THR A 211 -47.14 -11.96 55.60
N THR A 212 -46.28 -12.48 56.48
CA THR A 212 -46.53 -13.76 57.17
C THR A 212 -45.99 -13.70 58.62
N PRO A 213 -46.66 -14.37 59.58
CA PRO A 213 -46.82 -13.98 61.00
C PRO A 213 -45.80 -14.67 61.95
N PRO A 214 -45.88 -14.53 63.30
CA PRO A 214 -44.72 -14.53 64.20
C PRO A 214 -44.12 -15.91 64.53
N ALA A 215 -42.87 -15.83 64.97
CA ALA A 215 -41.89 -16.88 65.20
C ALA A 215 -42.30 -18.00 66.15
N VAL A 216 -41.99 -19.24 65.75
CA VAL A 216 -41.76 -20.37 66.65
C VAL A 216 -40.26 -20.66 66.64
N ALA A 217 -39.65 -20.69 67.82
CA ALA A 217 -38.21 -20.85 68.00
C ALA A 217 -37.74 -22.24 67.50
N GLN A 218 -36.82 -22.25 66.53
CA GLN A 218 -36.11 -23.44 66.09
C GLN A 218 -34.69 -23.52 66.70
N PRO A 219 -34.14 -24.75 66.88
CA PRO A 219 -32.87 -24.97 67.57
C PRO A 219 -31.67 -24.46 66.77
N LYS A 220 -30.61 -24.04 67.48
CA LYS A 220 -29.39 -23.47 66.92
C LYS A 220 -28.70 -24.44 65.93
N PRO A 221 -28.41 -24.05 64.67
CA PRO A 221 -27.72 -24.92 63.72
C PRO A 221 -26.28 -25.21 64.13
N GLN A 222 -25.87 -26.47 64.00
CA GLN A 222 -24.49 -26.92 64.18
C GLN A 222 -23.59 -26.41 63.02
N PRO A 223 -22.30 -26.09 63.24
CA PRO A 223 -21.43 -25.59 62.18
C PRO A 223 -21.21 -26.64 61.08
N GLN A 224 -21.44 -26.27 59.82
CA GLN A 224 -21.12 -27.12 58.66
C GLN A 224 -19.59 -27.26 58.49
N PRO A 225 -19.08 -28.45 58.10
CA PRO A 225 -17.68 -28.64 57.72
C PRO A 225 -17.32 -27.79 56.50
N GLN A 226 -16.13 -27.19 56.51
CA GLN A 226 -15.62 -26.42 55.36
C GLN A 226 -15.45 -27.32 54.11
N PRO A 227 -15.79 -26.83 52.90
CA PRO A 227 -15.57 -27.56 51.65
C PRO A 227 -14.07 -27.78 51.40
N GLN A 228 -13.69 -29.01 51.04
CA GLN A 228 -12.33 -29.29 50.58
C GLN A 228 -12.03 -28.55 49.26
N PRO A 229 -10.76 -28.14 49.02
CA PRO A 229 -10.35 -27.53 47.76
C PRO A 229 -10.53 -28.50 46.60
N ASN A 230 -11.14 -28.01 45.52
CA ASN A 230 -11.34 -28.79 44.30
C ASN A 230 -9.98 -29.08 43.62
N PRO A 231 -9.74 -30.28 43.05
CA PRO A 231 -8.50 -30.58 42.34
C PRO A 231 -8.27 -29.64 41.15
N GLN A 232 -7.04 -29.13 40.98
CA GLN A 232 -6.69 -28.31 39.83
C GLN A 232 -6.75 -29.13 38.52
N PRO A 233 -7.28 -28.56 37.42
CA PRO A 233 -7.25 -29.20 36.10
C PRO A 233 -5.80 -29.44 35.64
N GLN A 234 -5.53 -30.64 35.14
CA GLN A 234 -4.24 -30.94 34.50
C GLN A 234 -4.04 -30.08 33.23
N PRO A 235 -2.79 -29.70 32.90
CA PRO A 235 -2.49 -28.97 31.68
C PRO A 235 -2.94 -29.74 30.44
N GLN A 236 -3.69 -29.09 29.55
CA GLN A 236 -4.02 -29.66 28.25
C GLN A 236 -2.73 -29.85 27.41
N PRO A 237 -2.61 -30.95 26.65
CA PRO A 237 -1.52 -31.15 25.70
C PRO A 237 -1.43 -29.97 24.72
N GLN A 238 -0.22 -29.47 24.50
CA GLN A 238 0.01 -28.41 23.52
C GLN A 238 -0.34 -28.88 22.10
N PRO A 239 -0.96 -28.04 21.26
CA PRO A 239 -1.22 -28.37 19.87
C PRO A 239 0.07 -28.69 19.14
N VAL A 240 0.11 -29.84 18.46
CA VAL A 240 1.22 -30.24 17.60
C VAL A 240 1.32 -29.24 16.43
N PRO A 241 2.52 -28.78 16.04
CA PRO A 241 2.70 -27.92 14.88
C PRO A 241 2.04 -28.51 13.64
N ALA A 242 1.30 -27.68 12.88
CA ALA A 242 0.68 -28.10 11.64
C ALA A 242 1.74 -28.62 10.64
N PRO A 243 1.44 -29.68 9.86
CA PRO A 243 2.34 -30.16 8.82
C PRO A 243 2.69 -29.05 7.82
N ALA A 244 3.96 -28.99 7.40
CA ALA A 244 4.40 -28.06 6.36
C ALA A 244 3.59 -28.26 5.06
N PRO A 245 3.29 -27.18 4.31
CA PRO A 245 2.62 -27.30 3.01
C PRO A 245 3.40 -28.25 2.10
N GLN A 246 2.72 -29.26 1.52
CA GLN A 246 3.37 -30.11 0.53
C GLN A 246 3.70 -29.28 -0.73
N PRO A 247 4.90 -29.42 -1.30
CA PRO A 247 5.27 -28.68 -2.50
C PRO A 247 4.33 -29.10 -3.65
N ALA A 248 3.73 -28.11 -4.30
CA ALA A 248 3.04 -28.33 -5.56
C ALA A 248 4.07 -28.74 -6.61
N CYS A 249 3.79 -29.81 -7.34
CA CYS A 249 4.68 -30.36 -8.36
C CYS A 249 4.42 -29.71 -9.73
N ASP A 250 5.47 -29.47 -10.50
CA ASP A 250 5.38 -28.92 -11.86
C ASP A 250 4.88 -29.98 -12.85
N SER A 251 3.86 -29.66 -13.64
CA SER A 251 3.24 -30.58 -14.59
C SER A 251 4.06 -30.84 -15.86
N ASN A 252 5.11 -30.06 -16.11
CA ASN A 252 5.95 -30.24 -17.30
C ASN A 252 6.93 -31.41 -17.18
N TYR A 253 6.99 -32.08 -16.02
CA TYR A 253 7.94 -33.16 -15.74
C TYR A 253 7.23 -34.38 -15.17
N SER A 254 7.81 -35.56 -15.37
CA SER A 254 7.30 -36.81 -14.79
C SER A 254 7.79 -36.97 -13.36
N GLY A 255 6.91 -36.87 -12.38
CA GLY A 255 7.26 -36.95 -10.96
C GLY A 255 7.05 -35.61 -10.26
N CYS A 256 7.57 -35.47 -9.05
CA CYS A 256 7.41 -34.22 -8.30
C CYS A 256 8.64 -33.33 -8.43
N VAL A 257 8.65 -32.48 -9.44
CA VAL A 257 9.58 -31.34 -9.52
C VAL A 257 8.98 -30.19 -8.72
N PRO A 258 9.62 -29.68 -7.65
CA PRO A 258 9.09 -28.59 -6.86
C PRO A 258 8.88 -27.32 -7.69
N ILE A 259 7.74 -26.64 -7.54
CA ILE A 259 7.54 -25.33 -8.18
C ILE A 259 8.38 -24.29 -7.42
N ALA A 260 9.50 -23.88 -8.02
CA ALA A 260 10.41 -22.87 -7.51
C ALA A 260 10.83 -21.90 -8.62
N SER A 261 11.62 -20.87 -8.29
CA SER A 261 12.17 -19.96 -9.30
C SER A 261 13.24 -20.61 -10.17
N ASP A 262 13.92 -21.61 -9.62
CA ASP A 262 14.99 -22.38 -10.23
C ASP A 262 15.05 -23.73 -9.53
N VAL A 263 15.25 -24.80 -10.30
CA VAL A 263 15.34 -26.17 -9.80
C VAL A 263 16.54 -26.79 -10.46
N ASP A 264 17.42 -27.38 -9.64
CA ASP A 264 18.64 -28.01 -10.12
C ASP A 264 18.61 -29.53 -9.94
N CYS A 265 19.46 -30.22 -10.70
CA CYS A 265 19.68 -31.64 -10.49
C CYS A 265 20.46 -31.89 -9.19
N ALA A 266 19.93 -32.77 -8.34
CA ALA A 266 20.57 -33.18 -7.10
C ALA A 266 21.93 -33.86 -7.41
N GLY A 267 23.00 -33.42 -6.74
CA GLY A 267 24.36 -33.92 -6.98
C GLY A 267 25.18 -33.11 -7.99
N GLY A 268 24.59 -32.10 -8.62
CA GLY A 268 25.29 -31.13 -9.49
C GLY A 268 25.85 -29.91 -8.75
N SER A 269 26.45 -28.98 -9.51
CA SER A 269 26.95 -27.68 -9.02
C SER A 269 25.89 -26.57 -8.96
N GLY A 270 24.61 -26.97 -8.91
CA GLY A 270 23.47 -26.06 -8.88
C GLY A 270 23.51 -25.08 -7.70
N ASN A 271 22.87 -23.93 -7.86
CA ASN A 271 22.73 -22.91 -6.81
C ASN A 271 21.27 -22.54 -6.52
N GLY A 272 20.35 -23.28 -7.13
CA GLY A 272 18.93 -23.09 -7.07
C GLY A 272 18.37 -23.35 -5.68
N PRO A 273 17.22 -22.74 -5.35
CA PRO A 273 16.54 -22.91 -4.08
C PRO A 273 15.90 -24.30 -3.90
N ALA A 274 15.82 -25.11 -4.97
CA ALA A 274 15.25 -26.45 -4.95
C ALA A 274 16.09 -27.41 -5.82
N TYR A 275 16.06 -28.68 -5.45
CA TYR A 275 16.77 -29.74 -6.17
C TYR A 275 15.83 -30.91 -6.43
N VAL A 276 16.05 -31.60 -7.55
CA VAL A 276 15.32 -32.81 -7.91
C VAL A 276 16.28 -33.94 -8.27
N SER A 277 15.97 -35.15 -7.82
CA SER A 277 16.76 -36.34 -8.16
C SER A 277 16.20 -36.98 -9.43
N GLY A 278 17.02 -37.05 -10.48
CA GLY A 278 16.67 -37.72 -11.73
C GLY A 278 16.92 -39.24 -11.69
N PRO A 279 16.65 -39.93 -12.81
CA PRO A 279 16.19 -39.37 -14.10
C PRO A 279 14.68 -39.06 -14.08
N ILE A 280 14.31 -37.93 -14.67
CA ILE A 280 12.91 -37.46 -14.77
C ILE A 280 12.59 -37.12 -16.21
N ARG A 281 11.48 -37.61 -16.74
CA ARG A 281 11.08 -37.30 -18.11
C ARG A 281 10.48 -35.90 -18.23
N VAL A 282 10.86 -35.15 -19.25
CA VAL A 282 10.20 -33.90 -19.62
C VAL A 282 8.92 -34.24 -20.41
N ILE A 283 7.76 -33.89 -19.86
CA ILE A 283 6.44 -34.11 -20.47
C ILE A 283 6.03 -32.93 -21.34
N GLY A 284 6.35 -31.71 -20.88
CA GLY A 284 5.99 -30.46 -21.53
C GLY A 284 7.23 -29.70 -22.00
N SER A 285 7.36 -28.45 -21.58
CA SER A 285 8.57 -27.64 -21.80
C SER A 285 9.55 -27.79 -20.64
N ASP A 286 10.84 -27.88 -20.95
CA ASP A 286 11.89 -27.82 -19.92
C ASP A 286 12.07 -26.38 -19.41
N VAL A 287 11.23 -25.99 -18.44
CA VAL A 287 11.20 -24.63 -17.87
C VAL A 287 12.44 -24.32 -17.02
N TYR A 288 13.00 -25.34 -16.37
CA TYR A 288 14.14 -25.22 -15.47
C TYR A 288 15.49 -25.58 -16.12
N GLY A 289 15.51 -26.00 -17.39
CA GLY A 289 16.76 -26.33 -18.08
C GLY A 289 17.42 -27.61 -17.55
N LEU A 290 16.63 -28.56 -17.05
CA LEU A 290 17.12 -29.80 -16.45
C LEU A 290 17.55 -30.85 -17.48
N ASP A 291 17.09 -30.72 -18.72
CA ASP A 291 17.40 -31.58 -19.87
C ASP A 291 18.37 -30.81 -20.79
N SER A 292 19.66 -30.98 -20.51
CA SER A 292 20.72 -30.18 -21.14
C SER A 292 20.99 -30.56 -22.60
N ASP A 293 20.85 -31.83 -22.96
CA ASP A 293 21.06 -32.37 -24.31
C ASP A 293 19.76 -32.52 -25.12
N LYS A 294 18.61 -32.28 -24.50
CA LYS A 294 17.27 -32.19 -25.10
C LYS A 294 16.77 -33.51 -25.65
N ASP A 295 17.10 -34.60 -24.96
CA ASP A 295 16.68 -35.94 -25.34
C ASP A 295 15.32 -36.34 -24.71
N GLY A 296 14.80 -35.48 -23.83
CA GLY A 296 13.54 -35.65 -23.10
C GLY A 296 13.72 -36.21 -21.68
N ILE A 297 14.95 -36.41 -21.21
CA ILE A 297 15.29 -36.87 -19.86
C ILE A 297 16.08 -35.79 -19.12
N ALA A 298 15.51 -35.34 -18.02
CA ALA A 298 16.11 -34.39 -17.09
C ALA A 298 16.93 -35.11 -16.01
N CYS A 299 18.03 -34.47 -15.60
CA CYS A 299 18.89 -34.90 -14.50
C CYS A 299 19.45 -36.32 -14.64
N GLU A 300 20.08 -36.59 -15.78
CA GLU A 300 20.89 -37.80 -16.01
C GLU A 300 22.25 -37.78 -15.31
#